data_AF-A0A532EJL2-F1
#
_entry.id   AF-A0A532EJL2-F1
#
_cell.length_a   1.000
_cell.length_b   1.000
_cell.length_c   1.000
_cell.angle_alpha   90.00
_cell.angle_beta   90.00
_cell.angle_gamma   90.00
#
_symmetry.space_group_name_H-M   'P 1'
#
loop_
_entity.id
_entity.type
_entity.pdbx_description
1 polymer ?
#
loop_
_entity_poly.entity_id
_entity_poly.type
_entity_poly.pdbx_seq_one_letter_code
_entity_poly.pdbx_strand_id
1 'polypeptide(L)'
;MTRLFELFPEEPLVAGWPFNEIANQRDSSRDQIRTWLNRLDSELDFEDISPSLDSGVMVVHGKVSARAAFGPHDIFLSAFPSFQFRLDPEWKANFFVRYGGTDTEVILENLKVTFLIPADLLSEHGTSKSTNVLFGLDGITEIKTELRIRYSTAGDFRFEYPEPISFGPATFMGISCKGVFDFALHPRSAGLSDQHEWIVRPVDQGTFDNIGVVAVRTLDIDWDDGENPVVQITRELGEEGFHRYQWAFNDLVFPVLQPALLPLPRHGTVGVRRNIHSTDDLTDFFDLRGEPIEVSLAPDAKLVMRKFWFDTAPLPQDILEGIQFELGLVFDVNETNRGAVTVGLEEEWTVTAGLRRSPTVGG
;
A
#
# COMPACT_ATOMS: atom_id res chain seq x y z
N MET A 1 21.70 34.78 -0.16
CA MET A 1 21.23 33.64 0.64
C MET A 1 20.35 34.19 1.74
N THR A 2 19.08 33.81 1.72
CA THR A 2 18.06 34.23 2.68
C THR A 2 17.73 33.02 3.57
N ARG A 3 17.38 33.23 4.84
CA ARG A 3 16.98 32.15 5.76
C ARG A 3 15.49 31.83 5.68
N LEU A 4 15.08 30.67 6.19
CA LEU A 4 13.67 30.23 6.18
C LEU A 4 12.77 31.21 6.93
N PHE A 5 13.16 31.63 8.13
CA PHE A 5 12.35 32.54 8.95
C PHE A 5 12.40 34.00 8.48
N GLU A 6 13.40 34.37 7.69
CA GLU A 6 13.45 35.68 7.03
C GLU A 6 12.43 35.79 5.89
N LEU A 7 12.06 34.66 5.28
CA LEU A 7 11.05 34.58 4.22
C LEU A 7 9.61 34.59 4.77
N PHE A 8 9.43 34.18 6.02
CA PHE A 8 8.12 34.01 6.66
C PHE A 8 8.11 34.62 8.08
N PRO A 9 8.12 35.96 8.18
CA PRO A 9 8.28 36.66 9.46
C PRO A 9 7.05 36.59 10.39
N GLU A 10 5.89 36.13 9.91
CA GLU A 10 4.66 36.03 10.69
C GLU A 10 4.50 34.62 11.31
N GLU A 11 3.98 34.57 12.56
CA GLU A 11 3.78 33.32 13.33
C GLU A 11 2.94 32.20 12.66
N PRO A 12 2.02 32.40 11.69
CA PRO A 12 1.16 31.31 11.21
C PRO A 12 1.90 30.12 10.60
N LEU A 13 3.02 30.35 9.90
CA LEU A 13 3.82 29.28 9.28
C LEU A 13 4.63 28.50 10.30
N VAL A 14 5.13 29.17 11.33
CA VAL A 14 5.81 28.49 12.44
C VAL A 14 4.78 27.77 13.29
N ALA A 15 3.67 28.40 13.69
CA ALA A 15 2.63 27.79 14.52
C ALA A 15 1.88 26.65 13.83
N GLY A 16 1.74 26.72 12.50
CA GLY A 16 1.10 25.74 11.64
C GLY A 16 2.08 24.81 10.93
N TRP A 17 3.35 24.72 11.32
CA TRP A 17 4.25 23.67 10.81
C TRP A 17 3.80 22.30 11.37
N PRO A 18 3.97 21.16 10.66
CA PRO A 18 3.47 19.85 11.10
C PRO A 18 4.29 19.24 12.24
N PHE A 19 4.36 19.95 13.37
CA PHE A 19 5.13 19.60 14.56
C PHE A 19 4.78 18.24 15.14
N ASN A 20 3.51 17.85 15.03
CA ASN A 20 3.05 16.58 15.56
C ASN A 20 3.38 15.41 14.61
N GLU A 21 3.69 15.69 13.34
CA GLU A 21 3.93 14.66 12.33
C GLU A 21 5.40 14.16 12.34
N ILE A 22 6.32 14.98 12.85
CA ILE A 22 7.77 14.69 12.89
C ILE A 22 8.18 14.29 14.31
N ALA A 23 8.78 13.11 14.46
CA ALA A 23 9.25 12.61 15.76
C ALA A 23 10.79 12.59 15.82
N ASN A 24 11.37 13.15 16.88
CA ASN A 24 12.71 12.74 17.32
C ASN A 24 12.54 11.56 18.28
N GLN A 25 13.37 10.52 18.15
CA GLN A 25 13.25 9.23 18.84
C GLN A 25 13.14 9.27 20.39
N ARG A 26 13.20 10.43 21.06
CA ARG A 26 13.35 10.46 22.53
C ARG A 26 12.54 11.45 23.37
N ASP A 27 11.82 12.43 22.85
CA ASP A 27 10.84 13.20 23.64
C ASP A 27 10.19 14.30 22.78
N SER A 28 8.88 14.24 22.52
CA SER A 28 8.17 15.26 21.75
C SER A 28 7.82 16.49 22.60
N SER A 29 8.83 17.25 23.04
CA SER A 29 8.62 18.57 23.64
C SER A 29 8.66 19.67 22.56
N ARG A 30 7.80 20.70 22.70
CA ARG A 30 7.79 21.88 21.81
C ARG A 30 9.17 22.54 21.69
N ASP A 31 10.00 22.46 22.73
CA ASP A 31 11.34 23.04 22.75
C ASP A 31 12.34 22.27 21.88
N GLN A 32 12.23 20.93 21.82
CA GLN A 32 13.06 20.11 20.92
C GLN A 32 12.69 20.36 19.45
N ILE A 33 11.40 20.53 19.18
CA ILE A 33 10.89 20.85 17.84
C ILE A 33 11.35 22.25 17.39
N ARG A 34 11.27 23.26 18.26
CA ARG A 34 11.83 24.59 17.99
C ARG A 34 13.34 24.54 17.77
N THR A 35 14.06 23.71 18.54
CA THR A 35 15.50 23.50 18.36
C THR A 35 15.79 22.89 16.98
N TRP A 36 15.00 21.91 16.55
CA TRP A 36 15.10 21.29 15.24
C TRP A 36 14.76 22.27 14.10
N LEU A 37 13.72 23.10 14.25
CA LEU A 37 13.40 24.14 13.26
C LEU A 37 14.48 25.23 13.17
N ASN A 38 14.97 25.73 14.30
CA ASN A 38 16.07 26.70 14.32
C ASN A 38 17.32 26.13 13.67
N ARG A 39 17.52 24.82 13.82
CA ARG A 39 18.59 24.10 13.15
C ARG A 39 18.36 24.03 11.63
N LEU A 40 17.16 23.67 11.17
CA LEU A 40 16.79 23.75 9.74
C LEU A 40 17.03 25.15 9.18
N ASP A 41 16.57 26.19 9.84
CA ASP A 41 16.78 27.59 9.42
C ASP A 41 18.27 27.94 9.28
N SER A 42 19.12 27.38 10.15
CA SER A 42 20.57 27.59 10.11
C SER A 42 21.31 26.76 9.05
N GLU A 43 20.71 25.64 8.64
CA GLU A 43 21.35 24.64 7.77
C GLU A 43 20.76 24.59 6.35
N LEU A 44 19.66 25.31 6.07
CA LEU A 44 19.09 25.45 4.73
C LEU A 44 19.56 26.73 4.04
N ASP A 45 19.84 26.61 2.74
CA ASP A 45 20.07 27.73 1.84
C ASP A 45 18.90 27.89 0.88
N PHE A 46 18.45 29.14 0.72
CA PHE A 46 17.43 29.52 -0.24
C PHE A 46 18.01 30.42 -1.33
N GLU A 47 17.75 30.03 -2.58
CA GLU A 47 18.26 30.66 -3.81
C GLU A 47 17.12 30.92 -4.81
N ASP A 48 17.36 31.80 -5.78
CA ASP A 48 16.43 32.11 -6.88
C ASP A 48 15.01 32.50 -6.42
N ILE A 49 14.91 33.16 -5.28
CA ILE A 49 13.62 33.47 -4.62
C ILE A 49 12.86 34.54 -5.41
N SER A 50 11.65 34.18 -5.84
CA SER A 50 10.80 35.00 -6.68
C SER A 50 9.40 35.09 -6.06
N PRO A 51 9.11 36.16 -5.31
CA PRO A 51 7.77 36.41 -4.79
C PRO A 51 6.86 36.98 -5.88
N SER A 52 5.59 36.59 -5.84
CA SER A 52 4.52 37.14 -6.68
C SER A 52 3.27 37.33 -5.82
N LEU A 53 2.44 38.30 -6.20
CA LEU A 53 1.17 38.57 -5.53
C LEU A 53 0.07 38.46 -6.59
N ASP A 54 -0.83 37.51 -6.41
CA ASP A 54 -2.00 37.34 -7.25
C ASP A 54 -3.26 37.36 -6.39
N SER A 55 -4.16 38.32 -6.66
CA SER A 55 -5.50 38.37 -6.04
C SER A 55 -5.49 38.33 -4.50
N GLY A 56 -4.48 38.94 -3.88
CA GLY A 56 -4.31 38.97 -2.41
C GLY A 56 -3.64 37.72 -1.82
N VAL A 57 -3.22 36.78 -2.66
CA VAL A 57 -2.44 35.60 -2.29
C VAL A 57 -0.99 35.83 -2.71
N MET A 58 -0.07 35.72 -1.76
CA MET A 58 1.36 35.74 -2.00
C MET A 58 1.83 34.34 -2.38
N VAL A 59 2.54 34.23 -3.49
CA VAL A 59 3.20 32.99 -3.90
C VAL A 59 4.70 33.25 -3.97
N VAL A 60 5.46 32.49 -3.20
CA VAL A 60 6.92 32.51 -3.18
C VAL A 60 7.41 31.21 -3.80
N HIS A 61 8.28 31.29 -4.79
CA HIS A 61 8.97 30.11 -5.31
C HIS A 61 10.48 30.33 -5.33
N GLY A 62 11.24 29.25 -5.29
CA GLY A 62 12.70 29.30 -5.40
C GLY A 62 13.29 27.91 -5.23
N LYS A 63 14.58 27.87 -4.90
CA LYS A 63 15.31 26.63 -4.60
C LYS A 63 15.71 26.60 -3.15
N VAL A 64 15.67 25.41 -2.56
CA VAL A 64 16.13 25.13 -1.22
C VAL A 64 17.13 23.97 -1.26
N SER A 65 18.21 24.09 -0.50
CA SER A 65 19.25 23.05 -0.41
C SER A 65 19.82 22.98 0.99
N ALA A 66 20.33 21.81 1.37
CA ALA A 66 21.14 21.69 2.57
C ALA A 66 22.51 22.36 2.38
N ARG A 67 22.96 23.11 3.39
CA ARG A 67 24.39 23.38 3.60
C ARG A 67 25.03 22.05 3.98
N ALA A 68 26.24 21.80 3.48
CA ALA A 68 27.01 20.55 3.64
C ALA A 68 27.19 19.99 5.09
N ALA A 69 26.63 20.66 6.10
CA ALA A 69 26.53 20.22 7.49
C ALA A 69 25.21 19.50 7.83
N PHE A 70 24.22 19.46 6.93
CA PHE A 70 23.07 18.55 7.05
C PHE A 70 23.58 17.14 6.71
N GLY A 71 24.27 16.50 7.68
CA GLY A 71 24.72 15.11 7.52
C GLY A 71 23.54 14.18 7.20
N PRO A 72 23.78 12.90 6.88
CA PRO A 72 22.70 11.94 6.72
C PRO A 72 21.89 11.89 8.01
N HIS A 73 20.77 12.59 8.02
CA HIS A 73 19.83 12.63 9.13
C HIS A 73 18.71 11.69 8.76
N ASP A 74 18.65 10.58 9.47
CA ASP A 74 17.51 9.67 9.41
C ASP A 74 16.33 10.41 10.05
N ILE A 75 15.38 10.82 9.22
CA ILE A 75 14.11 11.42 9.61
C ILE A 75 13.16 10.27 9.92
N PHE A 76 12.46 10.38 11.03
CA PHE A 76 11.41 9.45 11.42
C PHE A 76 10.08 10.19 11.39
N LEU A 77 9.13 9.66 10.62
CA LEU A 77 7.77 10.17 10.61
C LEU A 77 6.95 9.43 11.65
N SER A 78 6.15 10.16 12.42
CA SER A 78 5.22 9.55 13.38
C SER A 78 4.25 8.58 12.71
N ALA A 79 3.86 8.87 11.47
CA ALA A 79 3.06 8.01 10.60
C ALA A 79 3.74 6.68 10.23
N PHE A 80 5.08 6.64 10.25
CA PHE A 80 5.89 5.47 9.87
C PHE A 80 6.98 5.18 10.92
N PRO A 81 6.60 4.73 12.13
CA PRO A 81 7.55 4.62 13.23
C PRO A 81 8.65 3.57 13.01
N SER A 82 8.41 2.60 12.11
CA SER A 82 9.38 1.56 11.74
C SER A 82 10.23 1.89 10.51
N PHE A 83 9.97 3.03 9.86
CA PHE A 83 10.70 3.45 8.66
C PHE A 83 11.65 4.57 9.00
N GLN A 84 12.72 4.67 8.22
CA GLN A 84 13.61 5.82 8.28
C GLN A 84 13.69 6.48 6.90
N PHE A 85 13.78 7.79 6.88
CA PHE A 85 13.82 8.60 5.67
C PHE A 85 15.12 9.38 5.66
N ARG A 86 15.99 9.14 4.70
CA ARG A 86 17.28 9.83 4.59
C ARG A 86 17.27 10.77 3.40
N LEU A 87 17.58 12.04 3.63
CA LEU A 87 17.82 13.00 2.53
C LEU A 87 19.23 12.82 1.98
N ASP A 88 19.40 12.97 0.67
CA ASP A 88 20.73 12.98 0.03
C ASP A 88 21.58 14.13 0.62
N PRO A 89 22.81 13.94 1.10
CA PRO A 89 23.61 15.01 1.71
C PRO A 89 23.78 16.29 0.86
N GLU A 90 23.70 16.18 -0.47
CA GLU A 90 23.79 17.32 -1.40
C GLU A 90 22.43 17.66 -2.04
N TRP A 91 21.34 17.34 -1.35
CA TRP A 91 19.99 17.52 -1.88
C TRP A 91 19.70 18.99 -2.20
N LYS A 92 19.01 19.18 -3.33
CA LYS A 92 18.42 20.44 -3.76
C LYS A 92 17.00 20.17 -4.21
N ALA A 93 16.06 20.98 -3.77
CA ALA A 93 14.65 20.90 -4.14
C ALA A 93 14.14 22.26 -4.60
N ASN A 94 13.10 22.26 -5.42
CA ASN A 94 12.32 23.47 -5.62
C ASN A 94 11.36 23.61 -4.44
N PHE A 95 11.15 24.83 -3.95
CA PHE A 95 10.11 25.10 -2.98
C PHE A 95 9.11 26.09 -3.52
N PHE A 96 7.84 25.89 -3.15
CA PHE A 96 6.74 26.79 -3.44
C PHE A 96 5.97 26.99 -2.14
N VAL A 97 5.72 28.25 -1.80
CA VAL A 97 4.87 28.62 -0.66
C VAL A 97 3.78 29.53 -1.15
N ARG A 98 2.54 29.12 -0.91
CA ARG A 98 1.36 29.93 -1.14
C ARG A 98 0.85 30.40 0.22
N TYR A 99 0.81 31.71 0.42
CA TYR A 99 0.44 32.37 1.66
C TYR A 99 -0.66 33.41 1.41
N GLY A 100 -1.68 33.44 2.25
CA GLY A 100 -2.84 34.33 2.12
C GLY A 100 -4.07 33.63 1.54
N GLY A 101 -5.26 34.05 2.01
CA GLY A 101 -6.52 33.36 1.77
C GLY A 101 -6.95 32.54 3.00
N THR A 102 -7.61 31.39 2.78
CA THR A 102 -8.12 30.50 3.84
C THR A 102 -7.14 29.40 4.28
N ASP A 103 -6.11 29.12 3.49
CA ASP A 103 -5.12 28.06 3.76
C ASP A 103 -3.73 28.50 3.27
N THR A 104 -2.69 28.08 3.99
CA THR A 104 -1.28 28.21 3.58
C THR A 104 -0.77 26.86 3.12
N GLU A 105 -0.05 26.84 1.99
CA GLU A 105 0.45 25.62 1.36
C GLU A 105 1.94 25.74 1.10
N VAL A 106 2.67 24.65 1.37
CA VAL A 106 4.10 24.48 1.13
C VAL A 106 4.29 23.23 0.29
N ILE A 107 5.02 23.37 -0.81
CA ILE A 107 5.36 22.27 -1.71
C ILE A 107 6.88 22.24 -1.85
N LEU A 108 7.46 21.05 -1.68
CA LEU A 108 8.84 20.75 -2.05
C LEU A 108 8.82 19.78 -3.23
N GLU A 109 9.54 20.08 -4.30
CA GLU A 109 9.62 19.21 -5.49
C GLU A 109 11.05 18.77 -5.76
N ASN A 110 11.19 17.58 -6.35
CA ASN A 110 12.47 16.94 -6.68
C ASN A 110 13.35 16.67 -5.44
N LEU A 111 12.71 16.38 -4.30
CA LEU A 111 13.43 16.03 -3.09
C LEU A 111 13.94 14.60 -3.19
N LYS A 112 15.26 14.43 -3.33
CA LYS A 112 15.90 13.12 -3.34
C LYS A 112 15.92 12.51 -1.95
N VAL A 113 15.30 11.35 -1.81
CA VAL A 113 15.16 10.64 -0.54
C VAL A 113 15.51 9.16 -0.70
N THR A 114 16.00 8.58 0.38
CA THR A 114 16.14 7.14 0.55
C THR A 114 15.22 6.69 1.66
N PHE A 115 14.27 5.80 1.34
CA PHE A 115 13.50 5.08 2.34
C PHE A 115 14.30 3.89 2.83
N LEU A 116 14.36 3.73 4.15
CA LEU A 116 14.94 2.59 4.83
C LEU A 116 13.78 1.77 5.38
N ILE A 117 13.50 0.67 4.70
CA ILE A 117 12.34 -0.19 4.92
C ILE A 117 12.77 -1.44 5.68
N PRO A 118 12.06 -1.84 6.73
CA PRO A 118 12.41 -3.02 7.51
C PRO A 118 12.12 -4.33 6.75
N ALA A 119 12.92 -5.37 7.00
CA ALA A 119 12.86 -6.68 6.33
C ALA A 119 11.52 -7.42 6.48
N ASP A 120 10.78 -7.16 7.55
CA ASP A 120 9.47 -7.76 7.79
C ASP A 120 8.42 -7.27 6.79
N LEU A 121 8.57 -6.03 6.30
CA LEU A 121 7.77 -5.51 5.20
C LEU A 121 8.36 -5.86 3.83
N LEU A 122 9.66 -5.63 3.65
CA LEU A 122 10.31 -5.80 2.35
C LEU A 122 11.75 -6.31 2.51
N SER A 123 12.02 -7.47 1.94
CA SER A 123 13.35 -8.09 1.93
C SER A 123 13.70 -8.71 0.58
N GLU A 124 14.96 -9.11 0.42
CA GLU A 124 15.46 -9.69 -0.83
C GLU A 124 14.75 -11.02 -1.13
N HIS A 125 14.44 -11.24 -2.40
CA HIS A 125 14.05 -12.54 -2.94
C HIS A 125 14.71 -12.73 -4.30
N GLY A 126 15.39 -13.85 -4.52
CA GLY A 126 16.11 -14.10 -5.76
C GLY A 126 17.16 -13.03 -6.08
N THR A 127 17.42 -12.80 -7.37
CA THR A 127 18.35 -11.76 -7.82
C THR A 127 17.57 -10.56 -8.35
N SER A 128 17.42 -9.53 -7.53
CA SER A 128 16.79 -8.28 -7.97
C SER A 128 17.78 -7.42 -8.75
N LYS A 129 17.34 -6.88 -9.90
CA LYS A 129 18.11 -5.92 -10.73
C LYS A 129 17.45 -4.54 -10.72
N SER A 130 17.03 -4.06 -9.55
CA SER A 130 16.58 -2.67 -9.42
C SER A 130 17.78 -1.78 -9.12
N THR A 131 17.94 -0.69 -9.88
CA THR A 131 18.97 0.33 -9.59
C THR A 131 18.61 1.21 -8.40
N ASN A 132 17.31 1.28 -8.09
CA ASN A 132 16.76 2.18 -7.09
C ASN A 132 16.42 1.45 -5.79
N VAL A 133 16.46 0.12 -5.76
CA VAL A 133 16.23 -0.69 -4.57
C VAL A 133 17.49 -1.49 -4.26
N LEU A 134 18.04 -1.29 -3.06
CA LEU A 134 19.21 -2.00 -2.57
C LEU A 134 18.82 -2.79 -1.33
N PHE A 135 19.06 -4.09 -1.35
CA PHE A 135 18.83 -4.96 -0.20
C PHE A 135 20.09 -5.02 0.65
N GLY A 136 20.00 -4.50 1.88
CA GLY A 136 21.10 -4.48 2.84
C GLY A 136 21.31 -5.83 3.52
N LEU A 137 22.58 -6.16 3.81
CA LEU A 137 22.96 -7.37 4.57
C LEU A 137 22.47 -7.33 6.02
N ASP A 138 22.11 -6.15 6.52
CA ASP A 138 21.52 -5.91 7.84
C ASP A 138 20.00 -6.13 7.85
N GLY A 139 19.41 -6.51 6.72
CA GLY A 139 17.96 -6.70 6.58
C GLY A 139 17.20 -5.39 6.38
N ILE A 140 17.87 -4.28 6.07
CA ILE A 140 17.21 -3.03 5.70
C ILE A 140 17.19 -2.92 4.17
N THR A 141 16.03 -2.66 3.61
CA THR A 141 15.88 -2.36 2.18
C THR A 141 15.94 -0.86 1.97
N GLU A 142 16.88 -0.38 1.14
CA GLU A 142 16.96 1.02 0.73
C GLU A 142 16.17 1.22 -0.57
N ILE A 143 15.21 2.15 -0.59
CA ILE A 143 14.56 2.62 -1.82
C ILE A 143 14.93 4.07 -2.07
N LYS A 144 15.65 4.34 -3.15
CA LYS A 144 16.04 5.68 -3.59
C LYS A 144 15.00 6.21 -4.57
N THR A 145 14.43 7.37 -4.26
CA THR A 145 13.41 8.01 -5.11
C THR A 145 13.47 9.53 -5.01
N GLU A 146 12.74 10.18 -5.90
CA GLU A 146 12.44 11.61 -5.82
C GLU A 146 11.01 11.80 -5.32
N LEU A 147 10.81 12.73 -4.41
CA LEU A 147 9.50 13.07 -3.85
C LEU A 147 9.13 14.50 -4.17
N ARG A 148 7.83 14.67 -4.41
CA ARG A 148 7.13 15.93 -4.17
C ARG A 148 6.39 15.83 -2.84
N ILE A 149 6.74 16.68 -1.89
CA ILE A 149 6.09 16.77 -0.59
C ILE A 149 5.15 17.96 -0.61
N ARG A 150 3.87 17.72 -0.34
CA ARG A 150 2.86 18.75 -0.21
C ARG A 150 2.42 18.84 1.24
N TYR A 151 2.38 20.06 1.77
CA TYR A 151 1.90 20.37 3.10
C TYR A 151 0.91 21.53 3.06
N SER A 152 -0.20 21.47 3.80
CA SER A 152 -1.10 22.60 4.01
C SER A 152 -1.52 22.78 5.47
N THR A 153 -1.86 24.01 5.85
CA THR A 153 -2.33 24.33 7.22
C THR A 153 -3.71 23.74 7.53
N ALA A 154 -4.46 23.30 6.52
CA ALA A 154 -5.63 22.44 6.69
C ALA A 154 -5.28 21.00 7.16
N GLY A 155 -4.00 20.67 7.31
CA GLY A 155 -3.51 19.37 7.74
C GLY A 155 -3.28 18.39 6.58
N ASP A 156 -3.20 18.88 5.35
CA ASP A 156 -2.85 18.03 4.23
C ASP A 156 -1.34 17.76 4.26
N PHE A 157 -0.92 16.50 4.32
CA PHE A 157 0.50 16.12 4.23
C PHE A 157 0.61 14.88 3.35
N ARG A 158 1.23 15.03 2.17
CA ARG A 158 1.24 14.00 1.12
C ARG A 158 2.61 13.83 0.50
N PHE A 159 2.86 12.59 0.09
CA PHE A 159 3.95 12.24 -0.80
C PHE A 159 3.38 12.01 -2.20
N GLU A 160 3.97 12.68 -3.17
CA GLU A 160 3.68 12.52 -4.59
C GLU A 160 4.96 12.02 -5.27
N TYR A 161 4.81 10.95 -6.05
CA TYR A 161 5.90 10.29 -6.74
C TYR A 161 5.90 10.71 -8.21
N PRO A 162 7.04 11.12 -8.78
CA PRO A 162 7.12 11.45 -10.19
C PRO A 162 6.91 10.22 -11.08
N GLU A 163 7.30 9.04 -10.58
CA GLU A 163 7.15 7.75 -11.26
C GLU A 163 6.72 6.67 -10.26
N PRO A 164 5.89 5.69 -10.68
CA PRO A 164 5.58 4.50 -9.88
C PRO A 164 6.83 3.76 -9.41
N ILE A 165 6.96 3.50 -8.10
CA ILE A 165 8.08 2.71 -7.58
C ILE A 165 7.75 1.22 -7.82
N SER A 166 8.42 0.62 -8.80
CA SER A 166 8.30 -0.81 -9.07
C SER A 166 9.66 -1.47 -9.00
N PHE A 167 9.70 -2.70 -8.47
CA PHE A 167 10.94 -3.45 -8.38
C PHE A 167 10.70 -4.94 -8.65
N GLY A 168 11.76 -5.61 -9.09
CA GLY A 168 11.75 -7.02 -9.45
C GLY A 168 11.63 -7.93 -8.22
N PRO A 169 12.20 -9.15 -8.28
CA PRO A 169 12.01 -10.14 -7.24
C PRO A 169 12.29 -9.60 -5.82
N ALA A 170 11.31 -9.78 -4.93
CA ALA A 170 11.37 -9.35 -3.53
C ALA A 170 10.41 -10.18 -2.66
N THR A 171 10.68 -10.25 -1.36
CA THR A 171 9.74 -10.79 -0.38
C THR A 171 8.97 -9.62 0.23
N PHE A 172 7.66 -9.54 -0.04
CA PHE A 172 6.79 -8.50 0.48
C PHE A 172 5.87 -9.07 1.56
N MET A 173 6.02 -8.63 2.81
CA MET A 173 5.28 -9.14 3.98
C MET A 173 5.33 -10.68 4.11
N GLY A 174 6.50 -11.27 3.84
CA GLY A 174 6.70 -12.72 3.86
C GLY A 174 6.17 -13.46 2.63
N ILE A 175 5.64 -12.76 1.62
CA ILE A 175 5.19 -13.34 0.35
C ILE A 175 6.25 -13.10 -0.71
N SER A 176 6.85 -14.17 -1.22
CA SER A 176 7.82 -14.12 -2.31
C SER A 176 7.14 -13.69 -3.62
N CYS A 177 7.66 -12.64 -4.23
CA CYS A 177 7.11 -12.03 -5.44
C CYS A 177 8.19 -11.99 -6.54
N LYS A 178 7.78 -12.20 -7.80
CA LYS A 178 8.57 -11.88 -9.01
C LYS A 178 8.67 -10.38 -9.25
N GLY A 179 7.69 -9.62 -8.74
CA GLY A 179 7.72 -8.16 -8.76
C GLY A 179 6.67 -7.54 -7.84
N VAL A 180 6.99 -6.35 -7.36
CA VAL A 180 6.09 -5.47 -6.62
C VAL A 180 5.93 -4.21 -7.45
N PHE A 181 4.70 -3.87 -7.81
CA PHE A 181 4.40 -2.80 -8.74
C PHE A 181 3.64 -1.67 -8.09
N ASP A 182 4.08 -0.45 -8.41
CA ASP A 182 3.49 0.81 -7.93
C ASP A 182 3.37 0.86 -6.40
N PHE A 183 4.51 0.61 -5.75
CA PHE A 183 4.69 0.75 -4.32
C PHE A 183 4.68 2.24 -3.94
N ALA A 184 3.90 2.60 -2.93
CA ALA A 184 3.83 3.96 -2.41
C ALA A 184 3.68 3.97 -0.89
N LEU A 185 4.24 5.00 -0.26
CA LEU A 185 4.06 5.30 1.15
C LEU A 185 3.23 6.57 1.27
N HIS A 186 2.14 6.51 2.01
CA HIS A 186 1.33 7.69 2.30
C HIS A 186 1.33 7.98 3.80
N PRO A 187 1.84 9.13 4.24
CA PRO A 187 1.89 9.48 5.67
C PRO A 187 0.50 9.67 6.27
N ARG A 188 -0.54 9.81 5.44
CA ARG A 188 -1.94 9.89 5.85
C ARG A 188 -2.81 9.01 4.96
N SER A 189 -3.80 8.38 5.56
CA SER A 189 -4.85 7.61 4.87
C SER A 189 -5.95 8.50 4.26
N ALA A 190 -6.11 9.72 4.77
CA ALA A 190 -7.12 10.67 4.30
C ALA A 190 -6.81 11.18 2.89
N GLY A 191 -7.84 11.27 2.03
CA GLY A 191 -7.71 11.79 0.67
C GLY A 191 -6.91 10.89 -0.29
N LEU A 192 -6.74 9.61 0.05
CA LEU A 192 -6.07 8.63 -0.83
C LEU A 192 -6.84 8.34 -2.12
N SER A 193 -8.17 8.32 -2.06
CA SER A 193 -9.04 8.16 -3.24
C SER A 193 -8.92 9.32 -4.24
N ASP A 194 -8.46 10.49 -3.77
CA ASP A 194 -8.19 11.63 -4.65
C ASP A 194 -6.81 11.52 -5.33
N GLN A 195 -5.92 10.71 -4.78
CA GLN A 195 -4.55 10.50 -5.28
C GLN A 195 -4.44 9.29 -6.20
N HIS A 196 -5.28 8.28 -5.96
CA HIS A 196 -5.25 7.01 -6.67
C HIS A 196 -6.64 6.65 -7.17
N GLU A 197 -6.81 6.61 -8.49
CA GLU A 197 -8.08 6.29 -9.14
C GLU A 197 -8.65 4.90 -8.78
N TRP A 198 -7.78 4.02 -8.30
CA TRP A 198 -8.11 2.66 -7.92
C TRP A 198 -8.48 2.48 -6.45
N ILE A 199 -8.33 3.52 -5.63
CA ILE A 199 -8.83 3.55 -4.26
C ILE A 199 -10.25 4.10 -4.29
N VAL A 200 -11.23 3.20 -4.38
CA VAL A 200 -12.63 3.58 -4.61
C VAL A 200 -13.41 4.01 -3.36
N ARG A 201 -12.79 3.98 -2.19
CA ARG A 201 -13.40 4.45 -0.93
C ARG A 201 -12.37 5.08 0.00
N PRO A 202 -12.81 5.94 0.95
CA PRO A 202 -11.93 6.48 1.97
C PRO A 202 -11.38 5.35 2.86
N VAL A 203 -10.06 5.35 3.05
CA VAL A 203 -9.29 4.35 3.83
C VAL A 203 -9.07 4.79 5.29
N ASP A 204 -9.52 6.00 5.60
CA ASP A 204 -9.37 6.74 6.85
C ASP A 204 -10.58 6.63 7.78
N GLN A 205 -11.45 5.63 7.59
CA GLN A 205 -12.59 5.42 8.49
C GLN A 205 -12.21 4.48 9.66
N GLY A 206 -12.21 4.99 10.89
CA GLY A 206 -12.20 4.19 12.12
C GLY A 206 -11.02 4.43 13.07
N THR A 207 -10.47 3.38 13.66
CA THR A 207 -9.41 3.45 14.70
C THR A 207 -8.00 3.77 14.18
N PHE A 208 -7.86 4.12 12.90
CA PHE A 208 -6.56 4.21 12.21
C PHE A 208 -6.28 5.61 11.64
N ASP A 209 -6.99 6.61 12.14
CA ASP A 209 -6.78 8.01 11.79
C ASP A 209 -5.35 8.43 12.16
N ASN A 210 -4.64 9.04 11.20
CA ASN A 210 -3.24 9.49 11.32
C ASN A 210 -2.17 8.38 11.36
N ILE A 211 -2.48 7.18 10.85
CA ILE A 211 -1.48 6.13 10.62
C ILE A 211 -1.03 6.17 9.15
N GLY A 212 0.27 6.07 8.92
CA GLY A 212 0.82 5.94 7.57
C GLY A 212 0.40 4.62 6.93
N VAL A 213 0.22 4.61 5.62
CA VAL A 213 -0.14 3.42 4.87
C VAL A 213 0.89 3.08 3.80
N VAL A 214 0.98 1.79 3.50
CA VAL A 214 1.68 1.23 2.35
C VAL A 214 0.64 0.88 1.30
N ALA A 215 0.84 1.38 0.09
CA ALA A 215 0.01 1.10 -1.07
C ALA A 215 0.81 0.30 -2.10
N VAL A 216 0.20 -0.72 -2.71
CA VAL A 216 0.79 -1.52 -3.78
C VAL A 216 -0.29 -1.86 -4.80
N ARG A 217 -0.09 -1.51 -6.08
CA ARG A 217 -1.05 -1.82 -7.15
C ARG A 217 -1.09 -3.31 -7.49
N THR A 218 0.06 -3.97 -7.54
CA THR A 218 0.11 -5.41 -7.90
C THR A 218 1.27 -6.12 -7.22
N LEU A 219 0.99 -7.29 -6.64
CA LEU A 219 2.01 -8.28 -6.25
C LEU A 219 1.99 -9.42 -7.28
N ASP A 220 3.08 -9.56 -8.04
CA ASP A 220 3.26 -10.70 -8.94
C ASP A 220 3.95 -11.82 -8.17
N ILE A 221 3.19 -12.87 -7.85
CA ILE A 221 3.63 -13.96 -6.96
C ILE A 221 4.71 -14.81 -7.64
N ASP A 222 5.75 -15.15 -6.89
CA ASP A 222 6.71 -16.15 -7.35
C ASP A 222 6.19 -17.57 -7.12
N TRP A 223 5.61 -18.12 -8.19
CA TRP A 223 5.10 -19.50 -8.23
C TRP A 223 6.18 -20.58 -8.24
N ASP A 224 7.43 -20.22 -8.56
CA ASP A 224 8.55 -21.15 -8.58
C ASP A 224 9.12 -21.38 -7.18
N ASP A 225 8.81 -20.49 -6.22
CA ASP A 225 9.19 -20.63 -4.82
C ASP A 225 8.23 -21.58 -4.08
N GLY A 226 8.74 -22.77 -3.74
CA GLY A 226 7.97 -23.78 -3.02
C GLY A 226 7.71 -23.48 -1.54
N GLU A 227 8.45 -22.53 -0.96
CA GLU A 227 8.27 -22.10 0.43
C GLU A 227 7.31 -20.91 0.54
N ASN A 228 6.89 -20.35 -0.59
CA ASN A 228 5.93 -19.25 -0.63
C ASN A 228 4.57 -19.72 -0.05
N PRO A 229 4.02 -19.05 0.98
CA PRO A 229 2.78 -19.48 1.63
C PRO A 229 1.59 -19.56 0.66
N VAL A 230 1.54 -18.66 -0.33
CA VAL A 230 0.48 -18.65 -1.36
C VAL A 230 0.60 -19.88 -2.28
N VAL A 231 1.83 -20.24 -2.63
CA VAL A 231 2.13 -21.43 -3.44
C VAL A 231 1.80 -22.71 -2.68
N GLN A 232 2.16 -22.78 -1.39
CA GLN A 232 1.85 -23.92 -0.54
C GLN A 232 0.34 -24.16 -0.43
N ILE A 233 -0.44 -23.11 -0.15
CA ILE A 233 -1.91 -23.17 -0.12
C ILE A 233 -2.45 -23.65 -1.47
N THR A 234 -1.88 -23.18 -2.59
CA THR A 234 -2.35 -23.58 -3.92
C THR A 234 -1.98 -25.03 -4.25
N ARG A 235 -0.82 -25.52 -3.80
CA ARG A 235 -0.40 -26.91 -4.00
C ARG A 235 -1.26 -27.90 -3.22
N GLU A 236 -1.80 -27.50 -2.06
CA GLU A 236 -2.79 -28.29 -1.34
C GLU A 236 -4.08 -28.52 -2.16
N LEU A 237 -4.32 -27.71 -3.20
CA LEU A 237 -5.40 -27.92 -4.17
C LEU A 237 -5.08 -29.00 -5.23
N GLY A 238 -3.86 -29.55 -5.25
CA GLY A 238 -3.39 -30.59 -6.18
C GLY A 238 -2.70 -30.07 -7.45
N GLU A 239 -2.02 -30.96 -8.19
CA GLU A 239 -1.24 -30.62 -9.39
C GLU A 239 -2.08 -29.97 -10.50
N GLU A 240 -3.31 -30.47 -10.74
CA GLU A 240 -4.20 -29.85 -11.72
C GLU A 240 -4.63 -28.43 -11.29
N GLY A 241 -4.84 -28.21 -10.00
CA GLY A 241 -5.19 -26.89 -9.46
C GLY A 241 -4.03 -25.90 -9.59
N PHE A 242 -2.81 -26.35 -9.34
CA PHE A 242 -1.61 -25.51 -9.42
C PHE A 242 -1.36 -24.91 -10.83
N HIS A 243 -1.72 -25.62 -11.90
CA HIS A 243 -1.55 -25.11 -13.26
C HIS A 243 -2.72 -24.26 -13.75
N ARG A 244 -3.90 -24.46 -13.18
CA ARG A 244 -5.16 -23.83 -13.66
C ARG A 244 -5.53 -22.56 -12.92
N TYR A 245 -5.07 -22.37 -11.69
CA TYR A 245 -5.49 -21.24 -10.84
C TYR A 245 -4.31 -20.36 -10.45
N GLN A 246 -4.61 -19.08 -10.21
CA GLN A 246 -3.67 -18.07 -9.74
C GLN A 246 -4.31 -17.21 -8.65
N TRP A 247 -3.52 -16.77 -7.69
CA TRP A 247 -3.91 -15.72 -6.78
C TRP A 247 -3.68 -14.34 -7.40
N ALA A 248 -4.67 -13.46 -7.27
CA ALA A 248 -4.54 -12.04 -7.55
C ALA A 248 -4.44 -11.26 -6.25
N PHE A 249 -3.52 -10.30 -6.25
CA PHE A 249 -3.24 -9.37 -5.16
C PHE A 249 -3.08 -7.99 -5.79
N ASN A 250 -4.19 -7.27 -5.91
CA ASN A 250 -4.23 -5.97 -6.56
C ASN A 250 -4.73 -4.89 -5.60
N ASP A 251 -4.29 -3.66 -5.83
CA ASP A 251 -4.88 -2.46 -5.27
C ASP A 251 -4.83 -2.42 -3.75
N LEU A 252 -3.75 -2.97 -3.19
CA LEU A 252 -3.65 -3.25 -1.78
C LEU A 252 -3.21 -2.01 -1.00
N VAL A 253 -3.93 -1.70 0.07
CA VAL A 253 -3.55 -0.63 1.01
C VAL A 253 -3.51 -1.19 2.43
N PHE A 254 -2.34 -1.08 3.08
CA PHE A 254 -2.08 -1.61 4.40
C PHE A 254 -1.70 -0.49 5.39
N PRO A 255 -2.22 -0.49 6.62
CA PRO A 255 -1.69 0.37 7.67
C PRO A 255 -0.31 -0.14 8.14
N VAL A 256 0.63 0.78 8.38
CA VAL A 256 2.01 0.45 8.80
C VAL A 256 2.09 -0.11 10.22
N LEU A 257 1.09 0.18 11.07
CA LEU A 257 1.03 -0.26 12.46
C LEU A 257 0.12 -1.48 12.63
N GLN A 258 0.65 -2.69 12.46
CA GLN A 258 0.02 -3.91 12.99
C GLN A 258 1.05 -4.86 13.62
N PRO A 259 1.29 -4.77 14.95
CA PRO A 259 2.06 -5.78 15.68
C PRO A 259 1.29 -7.08 15.99
N ALA A 260 0.04 -7.24 15.52
CA ALA A 260 -0.79 -8.37 15.90
C ALA A 260 -1.68 -8.88 14.75
N LEU A 261 -1.37 -10.11 14.31
CA LEU A 261 -1.99 -10.88 13.22
C LEU A 261 -1.92 -10.20 11.84
N LEU A 262 -1.66 -11.03 10.82
CA LEU A 262 -1.57 -10.75 9.38
C LEU A 262 -2.11 -9.36 8.96
N PRO A 263 -1.30 -8.53 8.27
CA PRO A 263 -1.75 -7.22 7.82
C PRO A 263 -2.94 -7.40 6.87
N LEU A 264 -4.14 -7.10 7.37
CA LEU A 264 -5.34 -7.17 6.55
C LEU A 264 -5.40 -5.89 5.71
N PRO A 265 -5.47 -6.00 4.37
CA PRO A 265 -5.62 -4.82 3.54
C PRO A 265 -6.92 -4.12 3.90
N ARG A 266 -6.87 -2.78 3.97
CA ARG A 266 -8.03 -1.91 4.17
C ARG A 266 -8.74 -1.58 2.86
N HIS A 267 -8.00 -1.69 1.79
CA HIS A 267 -8.47 -1.54 0.43
C HIS A 267 -7.73 -2.55 -0.44
N GLY A 268 -8.41 -3.01 -1.47
CA GLY A 268 -7.84 -3.83 -2.52
C GLY A 268 -8.64 -5.08 -2.80
N THR A 269 -7.99 -5.92 -3.59
CA THR A 269 -8.59 -7.04 -4.26
C THR A 269 -7.69 -8.26 -4.07
N VAL A 270 -8.22 -9.28 -3.40
CA VAL A 270 -7.51 -10.53 -3.11
C VAL A 270 -8.39 -11.71 -3.45
N GLY A 271 -7.89 -12.66 -4.23
CA GLY A 271 -8.61 -13.91 -4.43
C GLY A 271 -8.04 -14.81 -5.50
N VAL A 272 -8.78 -15.86 -5.83
CA VAL A 272 -8.35 -16.90 -6.78
C VAL A 272 -9.06 -16.72 -8.11
N ARG A 273 -8.28 -16.78 -9.20
CA ARG A 273 -8.72 -16.63 -10.58
C ARG A 273 -8.13 -17.75 -11.44
N ARG A 274 -8.64 -17.96 -12.65
CA ARG A 274 -8.01 -18.91 -13.60
C ARG A 274 -6.67 -18.37 -14.11
N ASN A 275 -5.79 -19.24 -14.61
CA ASN A 275 -4.55 -18.83 -15.26
C ASN A 275 -4.84 -18.38 -16.72
N ILE A 276 -4.33 -17.23 -17.16
CA ILE A 276 -4.56 -16.63 -18.51
C ILE A 276 -3.72 -17.32 -19.60
N HIS A 277 -3.61 -18.65 -19.57
CA HIS A 277 -3.00 -19.40 -20.67
C HIS A 277 -4.03 -19.87 -21.71
N SER A 278 -5.34 -19.74 -21.43
CA SER A 278 -6.42 -19.96 -22.40
C SER A 278 -6.92 -18.65 -23.00
N THR A 279 -7.31 -18.71 -24.26
CA THR A 279 -7.48 -17.57 -25.19
C THR A 279 -8.88 -16.95 -25.19
N ASP A 280 -9.73 -17.24 -24.19
CA ASP A 280 -11.15 -16.86 -24.23
C ASP A 280 -11.59 -16.01 -23.03
N ASP A 281 -12.50 -15.09 -23.35
CA ASP A 281 -13.32 -14.18 -22.53
C ASP A 281 -12.84 -13.81 -21.11
N LEU A 282 -12.46 -12.54 -20.93
CA LEU A 282 -12.01 -11.97 -19.65
C LEU A 282 -13.09 -11.96 -18.57
N THR A 283 -14.38 -12.11 -18.93
CA THR A 283 -15.48 -12.12 -17.95
C THR A 283 -15.53 -13.36 -17.08
N ASP A 284 -14.95 -14.49 -17.51
CA ASP A 284 -14.96 -15.77 -16.78
C ASP A 284 -13.80 -15.92 -15.79
N PHE A 285 -12.99 -14.88 -15.66
CA PHE A 285 -11.68 -15.00 -15.02
C PHE A 285 -11.76 -15.23 -13.50
N PHE A 286 -12.76 -14.64 -12.86
CA PHE A 286 -13.05 -14.78 -11.43
C PHE A 286 -14.26 -15.70 -11.15
N ASP A 287 -14.90 -16.21 -12.20
CA ASP A 287 -16.03 -17.14 -12.09
C ASP A 287 -15.57 -18.59 -12.30
N LEU A 288 -15.42 -19.31 -11.19
CA LEU A 288 -15.00 -20.72 -11.23
C LEU A 288 -16.21 -21.67 -11.32
N ARG A 289 -17.45 -21.21 -11.56
CA ARG A 289 -18.62 -22.10 -11.65
C ARG A 289 -18.55 -23.09 -12.82
N GLY A 290 -17.98 -22.67 -13.95
CA GLY A 290 -17.78 -23.54 -15.12
C GLY A 290 -16.68 -24.60 -14.93
N GLU A 291 -15.74 -24.33 -14.04
CA GLU A 291 -14.61 -25.20 -13.73
C GLU A 291 -14.15 -24.90 -12.30
N PRO A 292 -14.75 -25.55 -11.29
CA PRO A 292 -14.49 -25.25 -9.90
C PRO A 292 -13.19 -25.90 -9.41
N ILE A 293 -12.63 -25.33 -8.35
CA ILE A 293 -11.52 -25.93 -7.61
C ILE A 293 -12.06 -27.10 -6.80
N GLU A 294 -11.54 -28.31 -6.99
CA GLU A 294 -11.92 -29.49 -6.22
C GLU A 294 -10.76 -29.97 -5.35
N VAL A 295 -10.91 -29.88 -4.03
CA VAL A 295 -9.96 -30.42 -3.05
C VAL A 295 -10.51 -31.71 -2.47
N SER A 296 -9.79 -32.81 -2.66
CA SER A 296 -10.18 -34.10 -2.06
C SER A 296 -9.91 -34.07 -0.56
N LEU A 297 -10.96 -34.21 0.25
CA LEU A 297 -10.85 -34.27 1.71
C LEU A 297 -10.80 -35.73 2.21
N ALA A 298 -11.48 -36.63 1.50
CA ALA A 298 -11.51 -38.07 1.74
C ALA A 298 -11.80 -38.80 0.41
N PRO A 299 -11.65 -40.13 0.31
CA PRO A 299 -11.96 -40.89 -0.91
C PRO A 299 -13.37 -40.64 -1.48
N ASP A 300 -14.31 -40.31 -0.60
CA ASP A 300 -15.73 -40.10 -0.86
C ASP A 300 -16.17 -38.65 -0.58
N ALA A 301 -15.25 -37.72 -0.32
CA ALA A 301 -15.60 -36.34 0.00
C ALA A 301 -14.66 -35.33 -0.68
N LYS A 302 -15.26 -34.31 -1.31
CA LYS A 302 -14.55 -33.20 -1.96
C LYS A 302 -15.08 -31.86 -1.49
N LEU A 303 -14.18 -30.93 -1.21
CA LEU A 303 -14.51 -29.51 -1.15
C LEU A 303 -14.44 -28.95 -2.58
N VAL A 304 -15.47 -28.22 -2.97
CA VAL A 304 -15.64 -27.63 -4.29
C VAL A 304 -15.77 -26.13 -4.10
N MET A 305 -14.82 -25.35 -4.61
CA MET A 305 -14.81 -23.90 -4.53
C MET A 305 -15.07 -23.31 -5.90
N ARG A 306 -16.13 -22.50 -5.99
CA ARG A 306 -16.62 -21.87 -7.22
C ARG A 306 -16.34 -20.39 -7.30
N LYS A 307 -16.07 -19.78 -6.15
CA LYS A 307 -15.72 -18.37 -6.01
C LYS A 307 -14.97 -18.18 -4.71
N PHE A 308 -13.87 -17.43 -4.75
CA PHE A 308 -13.17 -16.97 -3.56
C PHE A 308 -12.49 -15.64 -3.87
N TRP A 309 -13.10 -14.57 -3.40
CA TRP A 309 -12.76 -13.22 -3.79
C TRP A 309 -13.09 -12.24 -2.67
N PHE A 310 -12.16 -11.35 -2.39
CA PHE A 310 -12.38 -10.15 -1.62
C PHE A 310 -12.11 -8.96 -2.53
N ASP A 311 -13.06 -8.04 -2.60
CA ASP A 311 -12.87 -6.78 -3.30
C ASP A 311 -13.43 -5.63 -2.49
N THR A 312 -12.71 -4.52 -2.46
CA THR A 312 -13.14 -3.37 -1.69
C THR A 312 -14.16 -2.57 -2.50
N ALA A 313 -15.43 -2.74 -2.14
CA ALA A 313 -16.54 -2.08 -2.78
C ALA A 313 -16.59 -0.55 -2.53
N PRO A 314 -17.05 0.25 -3.53
CA PRO A 314 -17.27 1.68 -3.36
C PRO A 314 -18.42 1.95 -2.36
N LEU A 315 -18.39 3.12 -1.72
CA LEU A 315 -19.48 3.54 -0.83
C LEU A 315 -20.83 3.61 -1.59
N PRO A 316 -21.96 3.29 -0.92
CA PRO A 316 -22.13 3.11 0.54
C PRO A 316 -21.92 1.69 1.06
N GLN A 317 -21.42 0.75 0.25
CA GLN A 317 -21.31 -0.66 0.62
C GLN A 317 -20.32 -0.89 1.78
N ASP A 318 -20.66 -1.79 2.70
CA ASP A 318 -19.76 -2.16 3.80
C ASP A 318 -18.53 -2.89 3.22
N ILE A 319 -17.32 -2.71 3.79
CA ILE A 319 -16.12 -3.44 3.35
C ILE A 319 -16.33 -4.97 3.41
N LEU A 320 -17.15 -5.34 4.37
CA LEU A 320 -17.60 -6.68 4.67
C LEU A 320 -18.50 -7.26 3.55
N GLU A 321 -19.21 -6.43 2.78
CA GLU A 321 -19.98 -6.84 1.59
C GLU A 321 -19.08 -7.20 0.39
N GLY A 322 -17.80 -6.83 0.45
CA GLY A 322 -16.79 -7.17 -0.54
C GLY A 322 -16.31 -8.61 -0.51
N ILE A 323 -16.61 -9.35 0.56
CA ILE A 323 -16.22 -10.75 0.72
C ILE A 323 -17.23 -11.63 -0.02
N GLN A 324 -16.76 -12.35 -1.04
CA GLN A 324 -17.58 -13.24 -1.84
C GLN A 324 -16.93 -14.63 -1.91
N PHE A 325 -17.65 -15.65 -1.45
CA PHE A 325 -17.22 -17.04 -1.59
C PHE A 325 -18.38 -17.98 -1.88
N GLU A 326 -18.11 -19.02 -2.66
CA GLU A 326 -19.04 -20.13 -2.90
C GLU A 326 -18.29 -21.44 -2.71
N LEU A 327 -18.62 -22.17 -1.65
CA LEU A 327 -18.01 -23.43 -1.25
C LEU A 327 -19.07 -24.54 -1.23
N GLY A 328 -18.67 -25.75 -1.62
CA GLY A 328 -19.53 -26.92 -1.64
C GLY A 328 -18.81 -28.14 -1.11
N LEU A 329 -19.40 -28.84 -0.15
CA LEU A 329 -18.94 -30.14 0.28
C LEU A 329 -19.74 -31.21 -0.47
N VAL A 330 -19.08 -31.89 -1.39
CA VAL A 330 -19.64 -32.98 -2.19
C VAL A 330 -19.25 -34.30 -1.57
N PHE A 331 -20.24 -35.17 -1.35
CA PHE A 331 -20.05 -36.52 -0.85
C PHE A 331 -20.51 -37.53 -1.90
N ASP A 332 -19.62 -38.44 -2.27
CA ASP A 332 -19.95 -39.62 -3.06
C ASP A 332 -20.48 -40.70 -2.12
N VAL A 333 -21.82 -40.68 -1.95
CA VAL A 333 -22.69 -41.74 -1.44
C VAL A 333 -22.24 -43.15 -1.86
N ASN A 334 -22.14 -43.25 -3.19
CA ASN A 334 -21.79 -44.36 -4.10
C ASN A 334 -21.85 -43.79 -5.55
N GLU A 335 -21.39 -44.52 -6.58
CA GLU A 335 -21.43 -44.11 -8.02
C GLU A 335 -22.81 -43.62 -8.52
N THR A 336 -23.89 -44.00 -7.84
CA THR A 336 -25.28 -43.70 -8.20
C THR A 336 -25.96 -42.65 -7.33
N ASN A 337 -25.30 -42.13 -6.29
CA ASN A 337 -25.94 -41.23 -5.32
C ASN A 337 -24.98 -40.14 -4.85
N ARG A 338 -24.90 -39.04 -5.60
CA ARG A 338 -24.12 -37.86 -5.23
C ARG A 338 -24.95 -36.91 -4.38
N GLY A 339 -24.47 -36.61 -3.18
CA GLY A 339 -24.99 -35.56 -2.33
C GLY A 339 -24.02 -34.38 -2.31
N ALA A 340 -24.51 -33.15 -2.36
CA ALA A 340 -23.70 -31.97 -2.13
C ALA A 340 -24.41 -31.02 -1.18
N VAL A 341 -23.67 -30.51 -0.21
CA VAL A 341 -24.08 -29.39 0.64
C VAL A 341 -23.27 -28.19 0.20
N THR A 342 -23.92 -27.09 -0.19
CA THR A 342 -23.24 -25.86 -0.58
C THR A 342 -23.52 -24.76 0.43
N VAL A 343 -22.53 -23.91 0.65
CA VAL A 343 -22.62 -22.70 1.46
C VAL A 343 -21.92 -21.59 0.67
N GLY A 344 -22.54 -20.42 0.60
CA GLY A 344 -21.95 -19.26 -0.04
C GLY A 344 -22.28 -17.98 0.71
N LEU A 345 -21.42 -17.00 0.52
CA LEU A 345 -21.67 -15.61 0.84
C LEU A 345 -21.53 -14.85 -0.48
N GLU A 346 -22.64 -14.35 -0.99
CA GLU A 346 -22.69 -13.52 -2.19
C GLU A 346 -22.73 -12.03 -1.81
N GLU A 347 -22.93 -11.18 -2.80
CA GLU A 347 -23.12 -9.74 -2.60
C GLU A 347 -24.24 -9.44 -1.59
N GLU A 348 -24.11 -8.30 -0.90
CA GLU A 348 -25.09 -7.82 0.09
C GLU A 348 -25.34 -8.80 1.24
N TRP A 349 -24.32 -9.56 1.66
CA TRP A 349 -24.44 -10.56 2.73
C TRP A 349 -25.45 -11.67 2.45
N THR A 350 -25.73 -11.95 1.18
CA THR A 350 -26.65 -13.02 0.81
C THR A 350 -26.02 -14.37 1.12
N VAL A 351 -26.42 -14.96 2.26
CA VAL A 351 -26.01 -16.31 2.64
C VAL A 351 -26.81 -17.29 1.81
N THR A 352 -26.12 -18.06 0.97
CA THR A 352 -26.71 -19.16 0.22
C THR A 352 -26.39 -20.48 0.89
N ALA A 353 -27.40 -21.35 1.00
CA ALA A 353 -27.22 -22.71 1.45
C ALA A 353 -28.02 -23.63 0.52
N GLY A 354 -27.37 -24.67 0.02
CA GLY A 354 -27.95 -25.58 -0.96
C GLY A 354 -27.75 -27.03 -0.56
N LEU A 355 -28.75 -27.86 -0.85
CA LEU A 355 -28.61 -29.31 -0.84
C LEU A 355 -28.92 -29.81 -2.25
N ARG A 356 -27.92 -30.40 -2.91
CA ARG A 356 -28.11 -31.07 -4.19
C ARG A 356 -28.07 -32.58 -3.95
N ARG A 357 -29.09 -33.28 -4.43
CA ARG A 357 -29.08 -34.74 -4.55
C ARG A 357 -29.27 -35.07 -6.01
N SER A 358 -28.35 -35.82 -6.60
CA SER A 358 -28.61 -36.42 -7.90
C SER A 358 -29.65 -37.54 -7.72
N PRO A 359 -30.73 -37.57 -8.51
CA PRO A 359 -31.72 -38.62 -8.38
C PRO A 359 -31.09 -39.96 -8.73
N THR A 360 -31.46 -40.99 -7.97
CA THR A 360 -31.20 -42.38 -8.32
C THR A 360 -31.84 -42.62 -9.68
N VAL A 361 -31.06 -42.94 -10.70
CA VAL A 361 -31.62 -43.46 -11.96
C VAL A 361 -32.23 -44.80 -11.59
N GLY A 362 -33.55 -44.81 -11.37
CA GLY A 362 -34.32 -46.05 -11.24
C GLY A 362 -34.18 -46.84 -12.53
N GLY A 363 -33.72 -48.09 -12.39
CA GLY A 363 -33.49 -49.02 -13.50
C GLY A 363 -34.74 -49.47 -14.23
#